data_AF-A0A353NRK9-F1
#
_entry.id   AF-A0A353NRK9-F1
#
_cell.length_a   1.000
_cell.length_b   1.000
_cell.length_c   1.000
_cell.angle_alpha   90.00
_cell.angle_beta   90.00
_cell.angle_gamma   90.00
#
_symmetry.space_group_name_H-M   'P 1'
#
loop_
_entity.id
_entity.type
_entity.pdbx_description
1 polymer ?
#
loop_
_entity_poly.entity_id
_entity_poly.type
_entity_poly.pdbx_seq_one_letter_code
_entity_poly.pdbx_strand_id
1 'polypeptide(L)' 'VSKHLAVLKSAGLVTPRQEGTSVYYKLRTPCVKKFLDCIDRVLKENLRATNEEMSGVIDCG' A
#
# COMPACT_ATOMS: atom_id res chain seq x y z
N VAL A 1 -17.76 -5.37 -7.85
CA VAL A 1 -16.86 -5.69 -6.71
C VAL A 1 -15.43 -5.32 -7.08
N SER A 2 -14.67 -4.67 -6.20
CA SER A 2 -13.26 -4.28 -6.48
C SER A 2 -12.35 -5.51 -6.64
N LYS A 3 -11.51 -5.53 -7.69
CA LYS A 3 -10.54 -6.62 -7.95
C LYS A 3 -9.53 -6.78 -6.82
N HIS A 4 -9.01 -5.67 -6.28
CA HIS A 4 -8.06 -5.70 -5.16
C HIS A 4 -8.66 -6.35 -3.91
N LEU A 5 -9.90 -5.99 -3.56
CA LEU A 5 -10.58 -6.58 -2.40
C LEU A 5 -10.86 -8.07 -2.60
N ALA A 6 -11.15 -8.50 -3.83
CA ALA A 6 -11.32 -9.93 -4.14
C ALA A 6 -10.01 -10.71 -3.89
N VAL A 7 -8.87 -10.19 -4.36
CA VAL A 7 -7.55 -10.80 -4.12
C VAL A 7 -7.22 -10.84 -2.62
N LEU A 8 -7.40 -9.71 -1.90
CA LEU A 8 -7.12 -9.64 -0.47
C LEU A 8 -8.03 -10.57 0.36
N LYS A 9 -9.30 -10.73 -0.05
CA LYS A 9 -10.24 -11.66 0.56
C LYS A 9 -9.79 -13.11 0.34
N SER A 10 -9.44 -13.47 -0.90
CA SER A 10 -8.96 -14.82 -1.23
C SER A 10 -7.64 -15.17 -0.53
N ALA A 11 -6.77 -14.18 -0.30
CA ALA A 11 -5.55 -14.34 0.48
C ALA A 11 -5.78 -14.38 2.02
N GLY A 12 -7.02 -14.23 2.48
CA GLY A 12 -7.37 -14.28 3.91
C GLY A 12 -6.97 -13.03 4.73
N LEU A 13 -6.60 -11.94 4.06
CA LEU A 13 -6.12 -10.70 4.69
C LEU A 13 -7.27 -9.80 5.17
N VAL A 14 -8.42 -9.87 4.52
CA VAL A 14 -9.62 -9.11 4.89
C VAL A 14 -10.83 -10.02 5.12
N THR A 15 -11.70 -9.60 6.02
CA THR A 15 -12.98 -10.26 6.31
C THR A 15 -14.13 -9.34 5.89
N PRO A 16 -15.06 -9.82 5.05
CA PRO A 16 -16.25 -9.06 4.69
C PRO A 16 -17.33 -9.17 5.77
N ARG A 17 -18.13 -8.11 5.93
CA ARG A 17 -19.37 -8.08 6.70
C ARG A 17 -20.44 -7.37 5.88
N GLN A 18 -21.60 -7.99 5.72
CA GLN A 18 -22.74 -7.37 5.03
C GLN A 18 -23.65 -6.69 6.05
N GLU A 19 -24.04 -5.45 5.78
CA GLU A 19 -25.05 -4.70 6.53
C GLU A 19 -26.05 -4.10 5.56
N GLY A 20 -27.27 -4.65 5.54
CA GLY A 20 -28.27 -4.33 4.53
C GLY A 20 -27.76 -4.61 3.12
N THR A 21 -27.71 -3.56 2.30
CA THR A 21 -27.22 -3.60 0.91
C THR A 21 -25.73 -3.33 0.78
N SER A 22 -25.05 -2.95 1.88
CA SER A 22 -23.64 -2.56 1.87
C SER A 22 -22.74 -3.68 2.38
N VAL A 23 -21.53 -3.79 1.81
CA VAL A 23 -20.50 -4.75 2.24
C VAL A 23 -19.27 -4.01 2.72
N TYR A 24 -18.94 -4.19 3.98
CA TYR A 24 -17.78 -3.61 4.65
C TYR A 24 -16.65 -4.64 4.75
N TYR A 25 -15.41 -4.19 4.68
CA TYR A 25 -14.22 -5.04 4.80
C TYR A 25 -13.37 -4.57 5.97
N LYS A 26 -12.89 -5.51 6.78
CA LYS A 26 -11.94 -5.27 7.87
C LYS A 26 -10.69 -6.10 7.67
N LEU A 27 -9.52 -5.56 7.99
CA LEU A 27 -8.29 -6.36 8.07
C LEU A 27 -8.40 -7.42 9.16
N ARG A 28 -8.13 -8.68 8.82
CA ARG A 28 -8.06 -9.78 9.77
C ARG A 28 -6.82 -9.68 10.65
N THR A 29 -5.72 -9.20 10.08
CA THR A 29 -4.42 -9.14 10.75
C THR A 29 -3.89 -7.70 10.77
N PRO A 30 -3.92 -7.00 11.91
CA PRO A 30 -3.52 -5.59 11.98
C PRO A 30 -2.02 -5.37 11.70
N CYS A 31 -1.18 -6.40 11.79
CA CYS A 31 0.24 -6.30 11.44
C CYS A 31 0.47 -5.97 9.95
N VAL A 32 -0.46 -6.35 9.06
CA VAL A 32 -0.38 -6.05 7.63
C VAL A 32 -0.40 -4.55 7.38
N LYS A 33 -1.13 -3.78 8.19
CA LYS A 33 -1.09 -2.32 8.12
C LYS A 33 0.33 -1.80 8.34
N LYS A 34 1.02 -2.26 9.38
CA LYS A 34 2.41 -1.86 9.66
C LYS A 34 3.37 -2.27 8.55
N PHE A 35 3.13 -3.42 7.91
CA PHE A 35 3.93 -3.88 6.78
C PHE A 35 3.74 -2.99 5.55
N LEU A 36 2.50 -2.61 5.22
CA LEU A 36 2.22 -1.65 4.14
C LEU A 36 2.81 -0.27 4.46
N ASP A 37 2.69 0.19 5.71
CA ASP A 37 3.32 1.44 6.18
C ASP A 37 4.86 1.40 5.99
N CYS A 38 5.48 0.22 6.11
CA CYS A 38 6.91 0.02 5.87
C CYS A 38 7.24 0.09 4.37
N ILE A 39 6.48 -0.61 3.52
CA ILE A 39 6.64 -0.56 2.06
C ILE A 39 6.55 0.88 1.55
N ASP A 40 5.57 1.65 2.05
CA ASP A 40 5.42 3.07 1.68
C ASP A 40 6.66 3.92 2.03
N ARG A 41 7.36 3.58 3.12
CA ARG A 41 8.63 4.25 3.48
C ARG A 41 9.74 3.89 2.52
N VAL A 42 9.91 2.60 2.22
CA VAL A 42 10.90 2.11 1.25
C VAL A 42 10.70 2.78 -0.11
N LEU A 43 9.45 2.86 -0.59
CA LEU A 43 9.15 3.52 -1.86
C LEU A 43 9.49 5.02 -1.85
N LYS A 44 9.24 5.71 -0.73
CA LYS A 44 9.62 7.13 -0.58
C LYS A 44 11.14 7.32 -0.51
N GLU A 45 11.85 6.45 0.19
CA GLU A 45 13.32 6.47 0.26
C GLU A 45 13.93 6.23 -1.12
N ASN A 46 13.43 5.23 -1.85
CA ASN A 46 13.86 4.97 -3.22
C ASN A 46 13.60 6.16 -4.14
N LEU A 47 12.42 6.78 -4.07
CA LEU A 47 12.09 7.95 -4.86
C LEU A 47 13.02 9.14 -4.55
N ARG A 48 13.38 9.34 -3.28
CA ARG A 48 14.33 10.37 -2.87
C ARG A 48 15.72 10.09 -3.44
N ALA A 49 16.22 8.86 -3.30
CA ALA A 49 17.51 8.47 -3.86
C ALA A 49 17.57 8.70 -5.38
N THR A 50 16.53 8.28 -6.13
CA THR A 50 16.46 8.52 -7.58
C THR A 50 16.33 10.01 -7.94
N ASN A 51 15.69 10.83 -7.10
CA ASN A 51 15.56 12.27 -7.33
C ASN A 51 16.85 13.04 -6.97
N GLU A 52 17.60 12.58 -5.97
CA GLU A 52 18.91 13.14 -5.61
C GLU A 52 19.94 12.89 -6.72
N GLU A 53 19.90 11.72 -7.36
CA GLU A 53 20.66 11.45 -8.60
C GLU A 53 20.28 12.42 -9.75
N MET A 54 19.01 12.85 -9.82
CA MET A 54 18.54 13.85 -10.78
C MET A 54 19.08 15.26 -10.49
N SER A 55 19.36 15.59 -9.22
CA SER A 55 19.90 16.90 -8.82
C SER A 55 21.39 17.05 -9.16
N GLY A 56 22.16 15.95 -9.16
CA GLY A 56 23.58 15.97 -9.52
C GLY A 56 23.87 16.26 -11.00
N VAL A 57 22.86 16.19 -11.87
CA VAL A 57 22.99 16.54 -13.30
C VAL A 57 22.85 18.05 -13.53
N ILE A 58 22.27 18.80 -12.58
CA ILE A 58 21.97 20.24 -12.74
C ILE A 58 23.12 21.15 -12.29
N ASP A 59 24.07 20.64 -11.48
CA ASP A 59 25.20 21.42 -10.93
C ASP A 59 26.48 21.40 -11.81
N CYS A 60 26.42 20.89 -13.04
CA CYS A 60 27.43 21.21 -14.05
C CYS A 60 27.06 22.51 -14.78
N GLY A 61 27.28 23.64 -14.09
CA GLY A 61 27.18 25.00 -14.63
C GLY A 61 28.40 25.82 -14.27
#